data_AF-A0A8J5JA27-F1
#
_entry.id   AF-A0A8J5JA27-F1
#
_cell.length_a   1.000
_cell.length_b   1.000
_cell.length_c   1.000
_cell.angle_alpha   90.00
_cell.angle_beta   90.00
_cell.angle_gamma   90.00
#
_symmetry.space_group_name_H-M   'P 1'
#
loop_
_entity.id
_entity.type
_entity.pdbx_description
1 polymer ?
#
loop_
_entity_poly.entity_id
_entity_poly.type
_entity_poly.pdbx_seq_one_letter_code
_entity_poly.pdbx_strand_id
1 'polypeptide(L)'
;MNEDELDDLEAKLDDLTHQNDVLKQENELLDSYLHRNGQPTTGSDDEEKHTDRDKKTSGSRQRRVRTQVMLTIEQKNDICSTELEAAQKELEETKRSSERLIDTLRAVLEETDIRIAELKKDAYEFKRDIVVGAENFRTGKTIAEKMIRYMEEKLRQKDAVVEKLRLKNATLKSQAQKIDAQLRHKEEMGDALHYIDFHQLQIENKQYIAKIEERNEELLRLKQTTGSTEQVLNNLKKRLHELLEESAWLQGEIRTRTELNEKIVEEVALVEDKNQKDMRRLQSLQIQQSAEPSKDMPQILDYVAQKAKMYELQQDVKNYERKVEIVERAAKLHRAKEAKRLQTQH
;
A
#
# COMPACT_ATOMS: atom_id res chain seq x y z
N MET A 1 61.66 -30.66 -40.47
CA MET A 1 60.64 -30.46 -39.43
C MET A 1 61.40 -29.96 -38.23
N ASN A 2 61.19 -28.70 -37.88
CA ASN A 2 61.76 -28.14 -36.66
C ASN A 2 61.04 -28.76 -35.45
N GLU A 3 61.70 -28.82 -34.30
CA GLU A 3 61.13 -29.36 -33.06
C GLU A 3 59.81 -28.64 -32.71
N ASP A 4 59.78 -27.31 -32.87
CA ASP A 4 58.59 -26.48 -32.71
C ASP A 4 57.43 -26.84 -33.68
N GLU A 5 57.74 -27.28 -34.91
CA GLU A 5 56.70 -27.72 -35.87
C GLU A 5 56.12 -29.08 -35.49
N LEU A 6 56.92 -29.93 -34.85
CA LEU A 6 56.48 -31.26 -34.39
C LEU A 6 55.54 -31.10 -33.19
N ASP A 7 55.91 -30.25 -32.22
CA ASP A 7 55.09 -29.93 -31.04
C ASP A 7 53.75 -29.29 -31.45
N ASP A 8 53.77 -28.37 -32.42
CA ASP A 8 52.54 -27.75 -32.97
C ASP A 8 51.62 -28.77 -33.67
N LEU A 9 52.18 -29.81 -34.27
CA LEU A 9 51.41 -30.88 -34.91
C LEU A 9 50.85 -31.86 -33.88
N GLU A 10 51.59 -32.15 -32.81
CA GLU A 10 51.13 -32.98 -31.69
C GLU A 10 49.96 -32.32 -30.96
N ALA A 11 50.06 -31.03 -30.63
CA ALA A 11 48.96 -30.27 -30.02
C ALA A 11 47.68 -30.28 -30.90
N LYS A 12 47.82 -30.13 -32.22
CA LYS A 12 46.67 -30.21 -33.15
C LYS A 12 46.06 -31.61 -33.23
N LEU A 13 46.89 -32.65 -33.13
CA LEU A 13 46.42 -34.02 -33.13
C LEU A 13 45.61 -34.29 -31.85
N ASP A 14 46.10 -33.83 -30.70
CA ASP A 14 45.39 -33.94 -29.42
C ASP A 14 44.06 -33.17 -29.43
N ASP A 15 44.04 -31.94 -29.96
CA ASP A 15 42.80 -31.18 -30.13
C ASP A 15 41.79 -31.90 -31.03
N LEU A 16 42.25 -32.48 -32.14
CA LEU A 16 41.40 -33.22 -33.07
C LEU A 16 40.89 -34.54 -32.48
N THR A 17 41.70 -35.25 -31.70
CA THR A 17 41.25 -36.47 -31.02
C THR A 17 40.19 -36.12 -29.97
N HIS A 18 40.41 -35.08 -29.18
CA HIS A 18 39.43 -34.58 -28.22
C HIS A 18 38.10 -34.20 -28.89
N GLN A 19 38.15 -33.42 -29.99
CA GLN A 19 36.95 -33.07 -30.74
C GLN A 19 36.22 -34.28 -31.32
N ASN A 20 36.95 -35.27 -31.84
CA ASN A 20 36.34 -36.51 -32.33
C ASN A 20 35.66 -37.29 -31.20
N ASP A 21 36.23 -37.32 -30.01
CA ASP A 21 35.65 -38.02 -28.88
C ASP A 21 34.40 -37.31 -28.35
N VAL A 22 34.38 -35.97 -28.34
CA VAL A 22 33.16 -35.19 -28.05
C VAL A 22 32.06 -35.50 -29.06
N LEU A 23 32.38 -35.52 -30.36
CA LEU A 23 31.40 -35.84 -31.41
C LEU A 23 30.88 -37.28 -31.31
N LYS A 24 31.73 -38.25 -30.93
CA LYS A 24 31.28 -39.62 -30.67
C LYS A 24 30.28 -39.66 -29.50
N GLN A 25 30.58 -38.99 -28.39
CA GLN A 25 29.68 -38.92 -27.24
C GLN A 25 28.35 -38.25 -27.60
N GLU A 26 28.38 -37.16 -28.38
CA GLU A 26 27.17 -36.50 -28.87
C GLU A 26 26.34 -37.44 -29.76
N ASN A 27 26.98 -38.17 -30.67
CA ASN A 27 26.29 -39.14 -31.52
C ASN A 27 25.69 -40.30 -30.73
N GLU A 28 26.41 -40.84 -29.73
CA GLU A 28 25.90 -41.89 -28.85
C GLU A 28 24.66 -41.44 -28.06
N LEU A 29 24.66 -40.20 -27.58
CA LEU A 29 23.53 -39.60 -26.89
C LEU A 29 22.33 -39.42 -27.83
N LEU A 30 22.57 -38.91 -29.04
CA LEU A 30 21.52 -38.75 -30.05
C LEU A 30 20.96 -40.10 -30.51
N ASP A 31 21.82 -41.11 -30.69
CA ASP A 31 21.39 -42.46 -31.02
C ASP A 31 20.55 -43.03 -29.88
N SER A 32 20.98 -42.90 -28.62
CA SER A 32 20.22 -43.37 -27.45
C SER A 32 18.83 -42.72 -27.38
N TYR A 33 18.76 -41.41 -27.62
CA TYR A 33 17.51 -40.66 -27.71
C TYR A 33 16.62 -41.15 -28.85
N LEU A 34 17.18 -41.36 -30.04
CA LEU A 34 16.43 -41.86 -31.19
C LEU A 34 15.94 -43.29 -30.99
N HIS A 35 16.69 -44.15 -30.31
CA HIS A 35 16.23 -45.51 -29.99
C HIS A 35 15.10 -45.51 -28.96
N ARG A 36 15.11 -44.57 -28.00
CA ARG A 36 14.12 -44.48 -26.92
C ARG A 36 12.85 -43.75 -27.37
N ASN A 37 12.98 -42.71 -28.20
CA ASN A 37 11.90 -41.80 -28.57
C ASN A 37 11.52 -41.86 -30.05
N GLY A 38 12.35 -42.45 -30.90
CA GLY A 38 12.07 -42.65 -32.31
C GLY A 38 11.22 -43.89 -32.53
N GLN A 39 9.90 -43.72 -32.59
CA GLN A 39 9.12 -44.61 -33.47
C GLN A 39 9.57 -44.40 -34.91
N PRO A 40 9.62 -45.46 -35.75
CA PRO A 40 9.92 -45.28 -37.15
C PRO A 40 8.76 -44.53 -37.79
N THR A 41 9.00 -43.29 -38.22
CA THR A 41 8.12 -42.61 -39.17
C THR A 41 8.28 -43.30 -40.53
N THR A 42 7.74 -44.50 -40.66
CA THR A 42 7.49 -45.10 -41.98
C THR A 42 6.39 -44.29 -42.64
N GLY A 43 6.73 -43.63 -43.75
CA GLY A 43 5.75 -43.20 -44.75
C GLY A 43 5.21 -41.79 -44.59
N SER A 44 6.07 -40.78 -44.70
CA SER A 44 5.68 -39.59 -45.47
C SER A 44 6.20 -39.79 -46.90
N ASP A 45 5.62 -40.78 -47.58
CA ASP A 45 5.68 -40.85 -49.04
C ASP A 45 4.87 -39.65 -49.55
N ASP A 46 5.57 -38.54 -49.79
CA ASP A 46 5.12 -37.53 -50.75
C ASP A 46 5.05 -38.22 -52.12
N GLU A 47 3.92 -38.87 -52.38
CA GLU A 47 3.44 -39.29 -53.69
C GLU A 47 3.31 -38.05 -54.60
N GLU A 48 4.44 -37.62 -55.17
CA GLU A 48 4.45 -36.74 -56.34
C GLU A 48 3.78 -37.49 -57.49
N LYS A 49 2.52 -37.12 -57.75
CA LYS A 49 1.76 -37.46 -58.95
C LYS A 49 2.59 -37.22 -60.21
N HIS A 50 3.11 -38.29 -60.78
CA HIS A 50 3.58 -38.32 -62.16
C HIS A 50 2.38 -38.12 -63.12
N THR A 51 2.26 -36.92 -63.67
CA THR A 51 1.56 -36.74 -64.96
C THR A 51 2.62 -36.70 -66.06
N ASP A 52 2.56 -37.70 -66.94
CA ASP A 52 3.30 -37.76 -68.21
C ASP A 52 3.16 -36.46 -69.02
N ARG A 53 4.29 -35.92 -69.49
CA ARG A 53 4.50 -35.47 -70.87
C ARG A 53 5.91 -34.94 -71.14
N ASP A 54 6.60 -35.66 -72.03
CA ASP A 54 7.63 -35.24 -72.99
C ASP A 54 8.12 -33.78 -72.95
N LYS A 55 9.42 -33.59 -72.71
CA LYS A 55 10.40 -33.18 -73.75
C LYS A 55 11.81 -33.01 -73.20
N LYS A 56 12.76 -33.60 -73.94
CA LYS A 56 14.20 -33.33 -73.90
C LYS A 56 14.50 -31.83 -73.93
N THR A 57 15.39 -31.36 -73.05
CA THR A 57 16.47 -30.41 -73.39
C THR A 57 17.51 -30.37 -72.26
N SER A 58 18.77 -30.32 -72.69
CA SER A 58 19.99 -30.17 -71.89
C SER A 58 19.97 -28.99 -70.92
N GLY A 59 20.50 -29.17 -69.72
CA GLY A 59 20.85 -28.05 -68.85
C GLY A 59 21.25 -28.47 -67.45
N SER A 60 22.51 -28.21 -67.10
CA SER A 60 23.04 -28.00 -65.74
C SER A 60 22.58 -28.94 -64.62
N ARG A 61 23.43 -29.91 -64.27
CA ARG A 61 23.29 -30.72 -63.05
C ARG A 61 23.70 -29.85 -61.86
N GLN A 62 22.79 -28.98 -61.42
CA GLN A 62 22.94 -28.23 -60.17
C GLN A 62 22.89 -29.24 -59.02
N ARG A 63 24.05 -29.48 -58.41
CA ARG A 63 24.18 -30.27 -57.18
C ARG A 63 23.26 -29.62 -56.14
N ARG A 64 22.11 -30.23 -55.85
CA ARG A 64 21.31 -29.88 -54.66
C ARG A 64 22.21 -30.16 -53.46
N VAL A 65 22.82 -29.10 -52.93
CA VAL A 65 23.47 -29.14 -51.62
C VAL A 65 22.33 -29.41 -50.65
N ARG A 66 22.31 -30.62 -50.10
CA ARG A 66 21.41 -30.97 -49.01
C ARG A 66 21.79 -30.05 -47.86
N THR A 67 21.02 -29.00 -47.63
CA THR A 67 21.20 -28.10 -46.49
C THR A 67 21.12 -28.97 -45.23
N GLN A 68 22.25 -29.10 -44.52
CA GLN A 68 22.28 -29.76 -43.23
C GLN A 68 21.38 -28.94 -42.30
N VAL A 69 20.21 -29.49 -41.99
CA VAL A 69 19.37 -28.96 -40.93
C VAL A 69 20.08 -29.32 -39.62
N MET A 70 20.73 -28.33 -39.02
CA MET A 70 21.36 -28.48 -37.71
C MET A 70 20.30 -28.26 -36.63
N LEU A 71 20.36 -29.05 -35.56
CA LEU A 71 19.52 -28.83 -34.38
C LEU A 71 19.85 -27.47 -33.75
N THR A 72 18.81 -26.77 -33.29
CA THR A 72 19.00 -25.55 -32.50
C THR A 72 19.59 -25.90 -31.13
N ILE A 73 20.23 -24.93 -30.48
CA ILE A 73 20.80 -25.12 -29.12
C ILE A 73 19.70 -25.53 -28.13
N GLU A 74 18.50 -24.99 -28.27
CA GLU A 74 17.33 -25.37 -27.47
C GLU A 74 16.97 -26.84 -27.68
N GLN A 75 16.85 -27.30 -28.93
CA GLN A 75 16.57 -28.70 -29.24
C GLN A 75 17.65 -29.65 -28.71
N LYS A 76 18.93 -29.26 -28.79
CA LYS A 76 20.03 -30.04 -28.21
C LYS A 76 19.94 -30.12 -26.69
N ASN A 77 19.62 -29.01 -26.01
CA ASN A 77 19.43 -28.99 -24.56
C ASN A 77 18.23 -29.85 -24.12
N ASP A 78 17.14 -29.84 -24.87
CA ASP A 78 15.98 -30.68 -24.59
C ASP A 78 16.32 -32.17 -24.73
N ILE A 79 17.04 -32.55 -25.79
CA ILE A 79 17.50 -33.93 -26.00
C ILE A 79 18.47 -34.35 -24.87
N CYS A 80 19.43 -33.51 -24.51
CA CYS A 80 20.35 -33.79 -23.40
C CYS A 80 19.61 -33.95 -22.07
N SER A 81 18.62 -33.08 -21.79
CA SER A 81 17.86 -33.11 -20.54
C SER A 81 17.02 -34.38 -20.43
N THR A 82 16.34 -34.75 -21.53
CA THR A 82 15.52 -35.97 -21.59
C THR A 82 16.36 -37.24 -21.46
N GLU A 83 17.50 -37.34 -22.15
CA GLU A 83 18.40 -38.49 -21.97
C GLU A 83 19.03 -38.53 -20.59
N LEU A 84 19.34 -37.38 -19.99
CA LEU A 84 19.84 -37.30 -18.62
C LEU A 84 18.82 -37.86 -17.63
N GLU A 85 17.55 -37.44 -17.71
CA GLU A 85 16.46 -37.97 -16.88
C GLU A 85 16.28 -39.48 -17.10
N ALA A 86 16.36 -39.93 -18.34
CA ALA A 86 16.18 -41.31 -18.69
C ALA A 86 17.33 -42.21 -18.17
N ALA A 87 18.58 -41.74 -18.25
CA ALA A 87 19.74 -42.40 -17.68
C ALA A 87 19.72 -42.40 -16.15
N GLN A 88 19.28 -41.31 -15.51
CA GLN A 88 19.10 -41.23 -14.07
C GLN A 88 18.08 -42.27 -13.59
N LYS A 89 16.94 -42.38 -14.26
CA LYS A 89 15.91 -43.38 -13.95
C LYS A 89 16.44 -44.81 -14.08
N GLU A 90 17.15 -45.11 -15.17
CA GLU A 90 17.75 -46.43 -15.39
C GLU A 90 18.80 -46.78 -14.32
N LEU A 91 19.62 -45.79 -13.92
CA LEU A 91 20.58 -45.94 -12.83
C LEU A 91 19.88 -46.26 -11.50
N GLU A 92 18.80 -45.56 -11.17
CA GLU A 92 18.04 -45.81 -9.94
C GLU A 92 17.36 -47.19 -9.94
N GLU A 93 16.79 -47.61 -11.06
CA GLU A 93 16.19 -48.94 -11.22
C GLU A 93 17.24 -50.04 -11.10
N THR A 94 18.41 -49.85 -11.73
CA THR A 94 19.55 -50.78 -11.65
C THR A 94 20.08 -50.85 -10.22
N LYS A 95 20.20 -49.72 -9.53
CA LYS A 95 20.61 -49.67 -8.12
C LYS A 95 19.62 -50.42 -7.24
N ARG A 96 18.32 -50.14 -7.38
CA ARG A 96 17.25 -50.79 -6.59
C ARG A 96 17.19 -52.30 -6.83
N SER A 97 17.34 -52.76 -8.07
CA SER A 97 17.37 -54.18 -8.39
C SER A 97 18.63 -54.87 -7.85
N SER A 98 19.78 -54.20 -7.94
CA SER A 98 21.05 -54.70 -7.39
C SER A 98 20.99 -54.83 -5.86
N GLU A 99 20.45 -53.83 -5.16
CA GLU A 99 20.26 -53.87 -3.70
C GLU A 99 19.37 -55.03 -3.28
N ARG A 100 18.22 -55.23 -3.96
CA ARG A 100 17.33 -56.38 -3.71
C ARG A 100 18.02 -57.72 -3.94
N LEU A 101 18.84 -57.81 -4.98
CA LEU A 101 19.62 -59.03 -5.28
C LEU A 101 20.64 -59.29 -4.17
N ILE A 102 21.38 -58.27 -3.73
CA ILE A 102 22.34 -58.37 -2.62
C ILE A 102 21.64 -58.85 -1.35
N ASP A 103 20.50 -58.29 -0.99
CA ASP A 103 19.75 -58.70 0.20
C ASP A 103 19.26 -60.14 0.09
N THR A 104 18.80 -60.56 -1.10
CA THR A 104 18.39 -61.94 -1.35
C THR A 104 19.57 -62.90 -1.21
N LEU A 105 20.72 -62.58 -1.81
CA LEU A 105 21.93 -63.40 -1.71
C LEU A 105 22.44 -63.50 -0.28
N ARG A 106 22.41 -62.39 0.49
CA ARG A 106 22.75 -62.39 1.92
C ARG A 106 21.82 -63.32 2.71
N ALA A 107 20.51 -63.23 2.50
CA ALA A 107 19.53 -64.09 3.16
C ALA A 107 19.77 -65.58 2.83
N VAL A 108 20.09 -65.90 1.57
CA VAL A 108 20.42 -67.28 1.15
C VAL A 108 21.70 -67.77 1.82
N LEU A 109 22.75 -66.95 1.86
CA LEU A 109 24.01 -67.31 2.53
C LEU A 109 23.78 -67.60 4.02
N GLU A 110 23.11 -66.71 4.73
CA GLU A 110 22.77 -66.90 6.15
C GLU A 110 21.94 -68.18 6.38
N GLU A 111 20.95 -68.43 5.53
CA GLU A 111 20.14 -69.66 5.59
C GLU A 111 21.00 -70.92 5.38
N THR A 112 21.90 -70.88 4.39
CA THR A 112 22.79 -72.01 4.11
C THR A 112 23.76 -72.28 5.24
N ASP A 113 24.30 -71.24 5.89
CA ASP A 113 25.19 -71.38 7.05
C ASP A 113 24.46 -72.02 8.24
N ILE A 114 23.23 -71.57 8.53
CA ILE A 114 22.38 -72.17 9.56
C ILE A 114 22.12 -73.65 9.22
N ARG A 115 21.74 -73.95 7.98
CA ARG A 115 21.45 -75.32 7.53
C ARG A 115 22.67 -76.23 7.63
N ILE A 116 23.86 -75.75 7.26
CA ILE A 116 25.12 -76.50 7.38
C ILE A 116 25.42 -76.80 8.86
N ALA A 117 25.26 -75.82 9.74
CA ALA A 117 25.48 -76.00 11.18
C ALA A 117 24.50 -77.02 11.78
N GLU A 118 23.22 -76.94 11.41
CA GLU A 118 22.19 -77.90 11.82
C GLU A 118 22.49 -79.31 11.32
N LEU A 119 22.83 -79.48 10.03
CA LEU A 119 23.17 -80.78 9.46
C LEU A 119 24.39 -81.42 10.14
N LYS A 120 25.43 -80.62 10.44
CA LYS A 120 26.61 -81.10 11.18
C LYS A 120 26.23 -81.58 12.58
N LYS A 121 25.39 -80.81 13.28
CA LYS A 121 24.88 -81.18 14.60
C LYS A 121 24.04 -82.45 14.54
N ASP A 122 23.09 -82.53 13.61
CA ASP A 122 22.22 -83.70 13.42
C ASP A 122 23.04 -84.95 13.08
N ALA A 123 24.05 -84.84 12.21
CA ALA A 123 24.94 -85.94 11.88
C ALA A 123 25.76 -86.43 13.09
N TYR A 124 26.27 -85.51 13.91
CA TYR A 124 27.01 -85.86 15.13
C TYR A 124 26.10 -86.54 16.16
N GLU A 125 24.91 -85.98 16.41
CA GLU A 125 23.93 -86.55 17.33
C GLU A 125 23.46 -87.93 16.86
N PHE A 126 23.21 -88.10 15.56
CA PHE A 126 22.86 -89.40 15.00
C PHE A 126 23.97 -90.44 15.19
N LYS A 127 25.22 -90.07 14.91
CA LYS A 127 26.36 -90.97 15.14
C LYS A 127 26.49 -91.36 16.62
N ARG A 128 26.36 -90.39 17.52
CA ARG A 128 26.49 -90.62 18.97
C ARG A 128 25.34 -91.50 19.49
N ASP A 129 24.10 -91.16 19.17
CA ASP A 129 22.92 -91.72 19.83
C ASP A 129 22.43 -93.00 19.14
N ILE A 130 22.61 -93.13 17.83
CA ILE A 130 22.16 -94.30 17.05
C ILE A 130 23.32 -95.21 16.67
N VAL A 131 24.33 -94.71 15.97
CA VAL A 131 25.41 -95.58 15.44
C VAL A 131 26.19 -96.21 16.58
N VAL A 132 26.52 -95.43 17.63
CA VAL A 132 27.27 -95.93 18.79
C VAL A 132 26.33 -96.24 19.97
N GLY A 133 25.40 -95.34 20.30
CA GLY A 133 24.56 -95.45 21.51
C GLY A 133 23.41 -96.47 21.44
N ALA A 134 23.03 -96.90 20.23
CA ALA A 134 21.94 -97.86 20.04
C ALA A 134 22.41 -99.22 19.51
N GLU A 135 23.71 -99.48 19.43
CA GLU A 135 24.25 -100.78 19.05
C GLU A 135 24.05 -101.81 20.17
N ASN A 136 23.58 -103.01 19.81
CA ASN A 136 23.50 -104.11 20.75
C ASN A 136 24.87 -104.78 20.88
N PHE A 137 25.50 -104.67 22.05
CA PHE A 137 26.83 -105.22 22.35
C PHE A 137 27.03 -106.70 21.97
N ARG A 138 25.97 -107.51 21.94
CA ARG A 138 26.08 -108.94 21.61
C ARG A 138 25.92 -109.24 20.12
N THR A 139 25.18 -108.41 19.39
CA THR A 139 24.86 -108.67 17.97
C THR A 139 25.45 -107.67 16.99
N GLY A 140 25.99 -106.54 17.48
CA GLY A 140 26.51 -105.44 16.66
C GLY A 140 25.44 -104.73 15.81
N LYS A 141 24.16 -105.08 16.02
CA LYS A 141 23.01 -104.52 15.28
C LYS A 141 22.36 -103.41 16.08
N THR A 142 21.90 -102.38 15.38
CA THR A 142 21.14 -101.27 16.00
C THR A 142 19.82 -101.75 16.56
N ILE A 143 19.50 -101.32 17.79
CA ILE A 143 18.24 -101.61 18.46
C ILE A 143 17.13 -100.76 17.84
N ALA A 144 16.18 -101.43 17.18
CA ALA A 144 15.10 -100.76 16.43
C ALA A 144 14.27 -99.78 17.29
N GLU A 145 13.95 -100.14 18.54
CA GLU A 145 13.18 -99.27 19.44
C GLU A 145 13.87 -97.93 19.72
N LYS A 146 15.20 -97.94 19.90
CA LYS A 146 15.98 -96.71 20.10
C LYS A 146 15.99 -95.83 18.85
N MET A 147 16.06 -96.44 17.66
CA MET A 147 15.97 -95.73 16.39
C MET A 147 14.60 -95.06 16.21
N ILE A 148 13.52 -95.79 16.48
CA ILE A 148 12.15 -95.25 16.41
C ILE A 148 12.00 -94.07 17.36
N ARG A 149 12.41 -94.22 18.62
CA ARG A 149 12.31 -93.16 19.63
C ARG A 149 13.12 -91.91 19.25
N TYR A 150 14.31 -92.09 18.67
CA TYR A 150 15.13 -90.97 18.16
C TYR A 150 14.43 -90.23 17.03
N MET A 151 13.84 -90.96 16.07
CA MET A 151 13.12 -90.36 14.95
C MET A 151 11.87 -89.60 15.43
N GLU A 152 11.09 -90.16 16.35
CA GLU A 152 9.93 -89.50 16.95
C GLU A 152 10.31 -88.20 17.67
N GLU A 153 11.39 -88.21 18.46
CA GLU A 153 11.89 -87.02 19.15
C GLU A 153 12.40 -85.97 18.15
N LYS A 154 13.09 -86.38 17.09
CA LYS A 154 13.54 -85.46 16.02
C LYS A 154 12.38 -84.83 15.26
N LEU A 155 11.34 -85.60 14.93
CA LEU A 155 10.13 -85.07 14.30
C LEU A 155 9.45 -84.06 15.21
N ARG A 156 9.28 -84.38 16.50
CA ARG A 156 8.70 -83.46 17.49
C ARG A 156 9.48 -82.16 17.61
N GLN A 157 10.81 -82.22 17.62
CA GLN A 157 11.67 -81.04 17.65
C GLN A 157 11.51 -80.18 16.38
N LYS A 158 11.43 -80.81 15.21
CA LYS A 158 11.20 -80.11 13.93
C LYS A 158 9.82 -79.45 13.91
N ASP A 159 8.77 -80.11 14.38
CA ASP A 159 7.42 -79.54 14.49
C ASP A 159 7.39 -78.28 15.38
N ALA A 160 8.09 -78.32 16.52
CA ALA A 160 8.22 -77.16 17.41
C ALA A 160 8.93 -75.97 16.73
N VAL A 161 9.95 -76.24 15.91
CA VAL A 161 10.65 -75.21 15.13
C VAL A 161 9.75 -74.64 14.03
N VAL A 162 9.00 -75.50 13.33
CA VAL A 162 8.05 -75.07 12.29
C VAL A 162 7.01 -74.11 12.87
N GLU A 163 6.41 -74.44 14.01
CA GLU A 163 5.41 -73.58 14.64
C GLU A 163 6.02 -72.24 15.11
N LYS A 164 7.23 -72.28 15.68
CA LYS A 164 7.97 -71.07 16.06
C LYS A 164 8.25 -70.17 14.85
N LEU A 165 8.71 -70.74 13.74
CA LEU A 165 8.98 -69.99 12.50
C LEU A 165 7.70 -69.42 11.89
N ARG A 166 6.60 -70.17 11.92
CA ARG A 166 5.29 -69.72 11.45
C ARG A 166 4.81 -68.47 12.21
N LEU A 167 4.87 -68.50 13.54
CA LEU A 167 4.49 -67.35 14.38
C LEU A 167 5.40 -66.13 14.13
N LYS A 168 6.72 -66.36 14.00
CA LYS A 168 7.67 -65.29 13.69
C LYS A 168 7.40 -64.68 12.31
N ASN A 169 7.12 -65.50 11.30
CA ASN A 169 6.78 -65.04 9.95
C ASN A 169 5.50 -64.20 9.94
N ALA A 170 4.44 -64.64 10.64
CA ALA A 170 3.21 -63.87 10.77
C ALA A 170 3.44 -62.51 11.43
N THR A 171 4.26 -62.46 12.48
CA THR A 171 4.61 -61.21 13.19
C THR A 171 5.39 -60.25 12.28
N LEU A 172 6.43 -60.74 11.60
CA LEU A 172 7.24 -59.94 10.69
C LEU A 172 6.41 -59.42 9.51
N LYS A 173 5.49 -60.24 8.98
CA LYS A 173 4.57 -59.83 7.91
C LYS A 173 3.66 -58.68 8.36
N SER A 174 3.10 -58.76 9.57
CA SER A 174 2.27 -57.68 10.13
C SER A 174 3.09 -56.40 10.38
N GLN A 175 4.32 -56.53 10.86
CA GLN A 175 5.23 -55.39 11.02
C GLN A 175 5.59 -54.74 9.68
N ALA A 176 5.91 -55.54 8.66
CA ALA A 176 6.18 -55.05 7.32
C ALA A 176 4.98 -54.29 6.74
N GLN A 177 3.76 -54.83 6.87
CA GLN A 177 2.54 -54.15 6.46
C GLN A 177 2.33 -52.81 7.20
N LYS A 178 2.62 -52.77 8.49
CA LYS A 178 2.51 -51.53 9.29
C LYS A 178 3.52 -50.49 8.83
N ILE A 179 4.77 -50.87 8.55
CA ILE A 179 5.81 -49.96 8.05
C ILE A 179 5.46 -49.47 6.64
N ASP A 180 4.97 -50.35 5.76
CA ASP A 180 4.53 -49.99 4.41
C ASP A 180 3.37 -48.97 4.48
N ALA A 181 2.38 -49.19 5.35
CA ALA A 181 1.30 -48.24 5.57
C ALA A 181 1.79 -46.90 6.13
N GLN A 182 2.79 -46.90 7.03
CA GLN A 182 3.41 -45.68 7.53
C GLN A 182 4.20 -44.92 6.46
N LEU A 183 4.88 -45.63 5.56
CA LEU A 183 5.58 -45.03 4.42
C LEU A 183 4.57 -44.37 3.48
N ARG A 184 3.50 -45.07 3.09
CA ARG A 184 2.43 -44.50 2.27
C ARG A 184 1.81 -43.26 2.89
N HIS A 185 1.48 -43.32 4.19
CA HIS A 185 0.93 -42.15 4.89
C HIS A 185 1.94 -40.99 4.92
N LYS A 186 3.25 -41.26 5.03
CA LYS A 186 4.28 -40.20 4.97
C LYS A 186 4.46 -39.65 3.57
N GLU A 187 4.37 -40.47 2.54
CA GLU A 187 4.37 -40.05 1.13
C GLU A 187 3.15 -39.17 0.84
N GLU A 188 1.96 -39.60 1.27
CA GLU A 188 0.71 -38.81 1.18
C GLU A 188 0.78 -37.51 2.00
N MET A 189 1.43 -37.49 3.17
CA MET A 189 1.67 -36.25 3.91
C MET A 189 2.74 -35.35 3.26
N GLY A 190 3.66 -35.93 2.49
CA GLY A 190 4.59 -35.19 1.64
C GLY A 190 3.89 -34.52 0.46
N ASP A 191 2.90 -35.20 -0.12
CA ASP A 191 1.98 -34.63 -1.13
C ASP A 191 0.92 -33.70 -0.52
N ALA A 192 0.67 -33.79 0.79
CA ALA A 192 -0.31 -32.96 1.51
C ALA A 192 0.17 -31.52 1.77
N LEU A 193 1.42 -31.16 1.46
CA LEU A 193 1.73 -29.77 1.16
C LEU A 193 1.29 -29.51 -0.29
N HIS A 194 -0.02 -29.57 -0.54
CA HIS A 194 -0.52 -29.38 -1.89
C HIS A 194 -0.09 -27.99 -2.32
N TYR A 195 0.46 -27.90 -3.53
CA TYR A 195 0.71 -26.63 -4.21
C TYR A 195 -0.50 -25.67 -4.09
N ILE A 196 -1.71 -26.24 -4.09
CA ILE A 196 -2.98 -25.55 -3.86
C ILE A 196 -3.05 -24.88 -2.47
N ASP A 197 -2.64 -25.56 -1.39
CA ASP A 197 -2.65 -24.99 -0.03
C ASP A 197 -1.64 -23.83 0.09
N PHE A 198 -0.47 -23.96 -0.54
CA PHE A 198 0.51 -22.88 -0.59
C PHE A 198 -0.03 -21.67 -1.36
N HIS A 199 -0.66 -21.90 -2.51
CA HIS A 199 -1.32 -20.84 -3.28
C HIS A 199 -2.49 -20.21 -2.54
N GLN A 200 -3.29 -21.00 -1.84
CA GLN A 200 -4.38 -20.52 -1.00
C GLN A 200 -3.85 -19.59 0.09
N LEU A 201 -2.80 -20.00 0.80
CA LEU A 201 -2.15 -19.17 1.82
C LEU A 201 -1.57 -17.88 1.21
N GLN A 202 -1.00 -17.96 0.00
CA GLN A 202 -0.48 -16.80 -0.70
C GLN A 202 -1.59 -15.82 -1.13
N ILE A 203 -2.74 -16.34 -1.56
CA ILE A 203 -3.93 -15.53 -1.89
C ILE A 203 -4.46 -14.86 -0.62
N GLU A 204 -4.62 -15.59 0.47
CA GLU A 204 -5.09 -15.04 1.75
C GLU A 204 -4.14 -13.96 2.27
N ASN A 205 -2.82 -14.19 2.22
CA ASN A 205 -1.84 -13.21 2.63
C ASN A 205 -1.94 -11.92 1.80
N LYS A 206 -2.04 -12.04 0.47
CA LYS A 206 -2.27 -10.87 -0.41
C LYS A 206 -3.57 -10.14 -0.08
N GLN A 207 -4.65 -10.86 0.22
CA GLN A 207 -5.92 -10.26 0.63
C GLN A 207 -5.80 -9.52 1.97
N TYR A 208 -5.09 -10.09 2.95
CA TYR A 208 -4.86 -9.43 4.24
C TYR A 208 -4.00 -8.18 4.10
N ILE A 209 -2.95 -8.21 3.27
CA ILE A 209 -2.12 -7.03 2.99
C ILE A 209 -2.97 -5.92 2.38
N ALA A 210 -3.75 -6.20 1.34
CA ALA A 210 -4.62 -5.21 0.70
C ALA A 210 -5.63 -4.61 1.69
N LYS A 211 -6.18 -5.43 2.59
CA LYS A 211 -7.12 -4.97 3.62
C LYS A 211 -6.43 -4.12 4.68
N ILE A 212 -5.17 -4.41 5.03
CA ILE A 212 -4.37 -3.58 5.94
C ILE A 212 -4.06 -2.23 5.29
N GLU A 213 -3.68 -2.22 4.02
CA GLU A 213 -3.41 -0.99 3.26
C GLU A 213 -4.67 -0.09 3.20
N GLU A 214 -5.83 -0.66 2.85
CA GLU A 214 -7.11 0.06 2.84
C GLU A 214 -7.43 0.69 4.20
N ARG A 215 -7.30 -0.07 5.30
CA ARG A 215 -7.54 0.45 6.65
C ARG A 215 -6.53 1.53 7.05
N ASN A 216 -5.27 1.40 6.62
CA ASN A 216 -4.24 2.41 6.88
C ASN A 216 -4.53 3.72 6.13
N GLU A 217 -5.00 3.66 4.89
CA GLU A 217 -5.43 4.83 4.13
C GLU A 217 -6.62 5.53 4.78
N GLU A 218 -7.64 4.78 5.19
CA GLU A 218 -8.79 5.31 5.94
C GLU A 218 -8.34 5.99 7.23
N LEU A 219 -7.45 5.35 7.99
CA LEU A 219 -6.92 5.87 9.25
C LEU A 219 -6.10 7.16 9.03
N LEU A 220 -5.32 7.22 7.95
CA LEU A 220 -4.57 8.43 7.57
C LEU A 220 -5.53 9.58 7.22
N ARG A 221 -6.58 9.31 6.44
CA ARG A 221 -7.59 10.30 6.07
C ARG A 221 -8.34 10.84 7.30
N LEU A 222 -8.71 9.95 8.22
CA LEU A 222 -9.33 10.34 9.49
C LEU A 222 -8.39 11.22 10.32
N LYS A 223 -7.11 10.85 10.45
CA LYS A 223 -6.10 11.66 11.17
C LYS A 223 -5.96 13.06 10.58
N GLN A 224 -5.88 13.19 9.26
CA GLN A 224 -5.79 14.48 8.59
C GLN A 224 -7.03 15.34 8.86
N THR A 225 -8.23 14.74 8.77
CA THR A 225 -9.50 15.43 9.02
C THR A 225 -9.61 15.90 10.48
N THR A 226 -9.23 15.04 11.43
CA THR A 226 -9.19 15.40 12.86
C THR A 226 -8.20 16.53 13.10
N GLY A 227 -6.99 16.46 12.55
CA GLY A 227 -5.98 17.53 12.70
C GLY A 227 -6.44 18.87 12.13
N SER A 228 -7.08 18.87 10.96
CA SER A 228 -7.68 20.09 10.38
C SER A 228 -8.79 20.65 11.26
N THR A 229 -9.67 19.78 11.78
CA THR A 229 -10.76 20.17 12.67
C THR A 229 -10.24 20.75 13.99
N GLU A 230 -9.19 20.16 14.57
CA GLU A 230 -8.53 20.69 15.77
C GLU A 230 -7.89 22.05 15.52
N GLN A 231 -7.29 22.27 14.35
CA GLN A 231 -6.72 23.56 13.98
C GLN A 231 -7.81 24.64 13.87
N VAL A 232 -8.93 24.33 13.21
CA VAL A 232 -10.09 25.24 13.14
C VAL A 232 -10.64 25.52 14.53
N LEU A 233 -10.80 24.50 15.37
CA LEU A 233 -11.28 24.64 16.74
C LEU A 233 -10.36 25.55 17.57
N ASN A 234 -9.05 25.36 17.48
CA ASN A 234 -8.08 26.19 18.20
C ASN A 234 -8.10 27.65 17.70
N ASN A 235 -8.28 27.88 16.41
CA ASN A 235 -8.44 29.23 15.86
C ASN A 235 -9.71 29.90 16.39
N LEU A 236 -10.84 29.18 16.41
CA LEU A 236 -12.10 29.71 16.97
C LEU A 236 -11.99 29.98 18.48
N LYS A 237 -11.31 29.11 19.24
CA LYS A 237 -11.04 29.33 20.67
C LYS A 237 -10.22 30.61 20.90
N LYS A 238 -9.15 30.82 20.12
CA LYS A 238 -8.35 32.05 20.18
C LYS A 238 -9.20 33.28 19.88
N ARG A 239 -9.98 33.23 18.79
CA ARG A 239 -10.85 34.35 18.40
C ARG A 239 -11.91 34.66 19.46
N LEU A 240 -12.50 33.63 20.07
CA LEU A 240 -13.43 33.80 21.18
C LEU A 240 -12.76 34.46 22.38
N HIS A 241 -11.53 34.05 22.72
CA HIS A 241 -10.77 34.64 23.82
C HIS A 241 -10.49 36.13 23.58
N GLU A 242 -10.03 36.50 22.38
CA GLU A 242 -9.83 37.90 21.99
C GLU A 242 -11.12 38.73 22.13
N LEU A 243 -12.26 38.20 21.67
CA LEU A 243 -13.55 38.88 21.77
C LEU A 243 -14.02 39.02 23.23
N LEU A 244 -13.72 38.04 24.08
CA LEU A 244 -14.03 38.11 25.52
C LEU A 244 -13.17 39.17 26.21
N GLU A 245 -11.88 39.26 25.88
CA GLU A 245 -10.98 40.31 26.40
C GLU A 245 -11.43 41.70 25.95
N GLU A 246 -11.77 41.87 24.66
CA GLU A 246 -12.32 43.11 24.12
C GLU A 246 -13.65 43.49 24.78
N SER A 247 -14.54 42.51 24.99
CA SER A 247 -15.81 42.73 25.69
C SER A 247 -15.60 43.15 27.15
N ALA A 248 -14.68 42.52 27.86
CA ALA A 248 -14.34 42.89 29.24
C ALA A 248 -13.73 44.30 29.31
N TRP A 249 -12.87 44.65 28.36
CA TRP A 249 -12.30 45.99 28.24
C TRP A 249 -13.38 47.04 27.95
N LEU A 250 -14.26 46.81 26.98
CA LEU A 250 -15.39 47.69 26.65
C LEU A 250 -16.35 47.85 27.84
N GLN A 251 -16.63 46.79 28.58
CA GLN A 251 -17.43 46.89 29.81
C GLN A 251 -16.75 47.78 30.86
N GLY A 252 -15.42 47.68 31.01
CA GLY A 252 -14.64 48.58 31.85
C GLY A 252 -14.76 50.04 31.40
N GLU A 253 -14.61 50.31 30.10
CA GLU A 253 -14.71 51.65 29.52
C GLU A 253 -16.12 52.24 29.63
N ILE A 254 -17.16 51.42 29.47
CA ILE A 254 -18.56 51.84 29.70
C ILE A 254 -18.70 52.26 31.17
N ARG A 255 -18.20 51.45 32.10
CA ARG A 255 -18.30 51.71 33.55
C ARG A 255 -17.62 53.03 33.93
N THR A 256 -16.40 53.26 33.46
CA THR A 256 -15.66 54.51 33.74
C THR A 256 -16.37 55.73 33.15
N ARG A 257 -16.91 55.62 31.93
CA ARG A 257 -17.70 56.70 31.30
C ARG A 257 -19.01 56.97 32.02
N THR A 258 -19.72 55.94 32.50
CA THR A 258 -20.94 56.12 33.29
C THR A 258 -20.65 56.84 34.61
N GLU A 259 -19.58 56.45 35.32
CA GLU A 259 -19.17 57.12 36.57
C GLU A 259 -18.77 58.59 36.33
N LEU A 260 -18.11 58.89 35.20
CA LEU A 260 -17.77 60.26 34.83
C LEU A 260 -19.02 61.08 34.49
N ASN A 261 -19.96 60.51 33.72
CA ASN A 261 -21.22 61.17 33.41
C ASN A 261 -22.05 61.46 34.66
N GLU A 262 -22.10 60.53 35.62
CA GLU A 262 -22.77 60.75 36.91
C GLU A 262 -22.19 61.97 37.63
N LYS A 263 -20.85 62.09 37.71
CA LYS A 263 -20.18 63.26 38.31
C LYS A 263 -20.50 64.56 37.58
N ILE A 264 -20.51 64.54 36.24
CA ILE A 264 -20.84 65.72 35.44
C ILE A 264 -22.30 66.12 35.67
N VAL A 265 -23.24 65.17 35.73
CA VAL A 265 -24.65 65.45 36.01
C VAL A 265 -24.81 66.05 37.40
N GLU A 266 -24.11 65.53 38.41
CA GLU A 266 -24.08 66.12 39.76
C GLU A 266 -23.53 67.54 39.75
N GLU A 267 -22.42 67.79 39.04
CA GLU A 267 -21.82 69.12 38.92
C GLU A 267 -22.76 70.11 38.21
N VAL A 268 -23.40 69.68 37.11
CA VAL A 268 -24.40 70.48 36.38
C VAL A 268 -25.56 70.84 37.31
N ALA A 269 -26.11 69.88 38.06
CA ALA A 269 -27.19 70.14 39.01
C ALA A 269 -26.79 71.15 40.10
N LEU A 270 -25.55 71.08 40.61
CA LEU A 270 -25.02 72.05 41.57
C LEU A 270 -24.86 73.45 40.97
N VAL A 271 -24.40 73.55 39.72
CA VAL A 271 -24.27 74.82 38.99
C VAL A 271 -25.65 75.40 38.69
N GLU A 272 -26.62 74.57 38.31
CA GLU A 272 -28.01 75.00 38.10
C GLU A 272 -28.65 75.54 39.37
N ASP A 273 -28.46 74.88 40.52
CA ASP A 273 -28.93 75.39 41.82
C ASP A 273 -28.27 76.73 42.18
N LYS A 274 -26.95 76.88 41.96
CA LYS A 274 -26.25 78.16 42.13
C LYS A 274 -26.81 79.24 41.20
N ASN A 275 -26.98 78.94 39.91
CA ASN A 275 -27.56 79.87 38.94
C ASN A 275 -28.98 80.27 39.31
N GLN A 276 -29.81 79.35 39.82
CA GLN A 276 -31.14 79.67 40.33
C GLN A 276 -31.09 80.60 41.55
N LYS A 277 -30.17 80.34 42.51
CA LYS A 277 -29.96 81.22 43.68
C LYS A 277 -29.51 82.61 43.24
N ASP A 278 -28.59 82.70 42.29
CA ASP A 278 -28.10 83.97 41.74
C ASP A 278 -29.19 84.70 40.95
N MET A 279 -30.03 84.00 40.18
CA MET A 279 -31.20 84.59 39.52
C MET A 279 -32.21 85.14 40.54
N ARG A 280 -32.52 84.38 41.61
CA ARG A 280 -33.40 84.88 42.69
C ARG A 280 -32.81 86.12 43.35
N ARG A 281 -31.48 86.16 43.55
CA ARG A 281 -30.77 87.32 44.09
C ARG A 281 -30.85 88.53 43.14
N LEU A 282 -30.59 88.34 41.85
CA LEU A 282 -30.76 89.38 40.82
C LEU A 282 -32.19 89.92 40.80
N GLN A 283 -33.19 89.04 40.83
CA GLN A 283 -34.60 89.42 40.84
C GLN A 283 -34.94 90.23 42.11
N SER A 284 -34.43 89.83 43.28
CA SER A 284 -34.61 90.59 44.52
C SER A 284 -33.98 91.98 44.48
N LEU A 285 -32.76 92.11 43.93
CA LEU A 285 -32.08 93.39 43.72
C LEU A 285 -32.83 94.28 42.73
N GLN A 286 -33.39 93.70 41.67
CA GLN A 286 -34.18 94.42 40.68
C GLN A 286 -35.49 94.96 41.28
N ILE A 287 -36.17 94.17 42.13
CA ILE A 287 -37.34 94.63 42.88
C ILE A 287 -36.95 95.78 43.82
N GLN A 288 -35.79 95.67 44.49
CA GLN A 288 -35.27 96.71 45.38
C GLN A 288 -34.94 98.01 44.63
N GLN A 289 -34.38 97.93 43.41
CA GLN A 289 -34.17 99.10 42.54
C GLN A 289 -35.48 99.70 42.01
N SER A 290 -36.51 98.89 41.76
CA SER A 290 -37.83 99.39 41.35
C SER A 290 -38.68 99.98 42.49
N ALA A 291 -38.26 99.79 43.74
CA ALA A 291 -38.92 100.32 44.93
C ALA A 291 -38.38 101.69 45.38
N GLU A 292 -37.36 102.25 44.71
CA GLU A 292 -37.06 103.67 44.82
C GLU A 292 -38.01 104.47 43.90
N PRO A 293 -38.81 105.42 44.42
CA PRO A 293 -39.59 106.30 43.56
C PRO A 293 -38.66 107.29 42.85
N SER A 294 -38.32 106.98 41.60
CA SER A 294 -37.62 107.89 40.70
C SER A 294 -38.54 109.04 40.27
N LYS A 295 -37.97 110.24 40.26
CA LYS A 295 -38.64 111.54 40.36
C LYS A 295 -39.18 112.09 39.02
N ASP A 296 -39.22 111.29 37.96
CA ASP A 296 -39.39 111.79 36.58
C ASP A 296 -40.34 110.92 35.73
N MET A 297 -41.66 111.02 35.95
CA MET A 297 -42.67 110.51 35.02
C MET A 297 -43.57 111.68 34.54
N PRO A 298 -43.44 112.15 33.28
CA PRO A 298 -44.20 113.28 32.75
C PRO A 298 -45.71 112.99 32.58
N GLN A 299 -46.55 113.99 32.89
CA GLN A 299 -48.01 113.88 32.94
C GLN A 299 -48.66 113.99 31.54
N ILE A 300 -49.80 113.32 31.33
CA ILE A 300 -50.55 113.20 30.06
C ILE A 300 -50.78 114.54 29.33
N LEU A 301 -50.89 115.65 30.06
CA LEU A 301 -51.09 116.98 29.48
C LEU A 301 -49.89 117.47 28.65
N ASP A 302 -48.67 117.07 29.00
CA ASP A 302 -47.47 117.44 28.25
C ASP A 302 -47.41 116.73 26.89
N TYR A 303 -47.93 115.50 26.81
CA TYR A 303 -48.02 114.77 25.55
C TYR A 303 -49.01 115.43 24.57
N VAL A 304 -50.14 115.94 25.08
CA VAL A 304 -51.13 116.65 24.27
C VAL A 304 -50.56 117.99 23.76
N ALA A 305 -49.87 118.74 24.62
CA ALA A 305 -49.21 119.99 24.24
C ALA A 305 -48.12 119.78 23.18
N GLN A 306 -47.29 118.73 23.32
CA GLN A 306 -46.29 118.37 22.32
C GLN A 306 -46.92 117.98 20.97
N LYS A 307 -48.05 117.25 20.99
CA LYS A 307 -48.74 116.84 19.77
C LYS A 307 -49.40 118.02 19.04
N ALA A 308 -49.97 118.98 19.76
CA ALA A 308 -50.51 120.21 19.17
C ALA A 308 -49.40 121.03 18.49
N LYS A 309 -48.24 121.17 19.16
CA LYS A 309 -47.08 121.89 18.62
C LYS A 309 -46.49 121.21 17.37
N MET A 310 -46.54 119.89 17.31
CA MET A 310 -46.14 119.12 16.11
C MET A 310 -47.03 119.44 14.89
N TYR A 311 -48.35 119.57 15.08
CA TYR A 311 -49.27 119.90 13.99
C TYR A 311 -49.13 121.35 13.50
N GLU A 312 -48.94 122.32 14.40
CA GLU A 312 -48.64 123.72 14.01
C GLU A 312 -47.36 123.81 13.18
N LEU A 313 -46.27 123.17 13.63
CA LEU A 313 -45.00 123.18 12.91
C LEU A 313 -45.11 122.49 11.54
N GLN A 314 -45.90 121.43 11.41
CA GLN A 314 -46.16 120.80 10.10
C GLN A 314 -46.93 121.73 9.14
N GLN A 315 -47.87 122.52 9.65
CA GLN A 315 -48.60 123.51 8.86
C GLN A 315 -47.67 124.63 8.36
N ASP A 316 -46.78 125.11 9.24
CA ASP A 316 -45.80 126.14 8.92
C ASP A 316 -44.77 125.67 7.89
N VAL A 317 -44.28 124.43 8.01
CA VAL A 317 -43.37 123.82 7.01
C VAL A 317 -44.01 123.82 5.62
N LYS A 318 -45.27 123.36 5.49
CA LYS A 318 -46.00 123.40 4.20
C LYS A 318 -46.19 124.81 3.64
N ASN A 319 -46.40 125.80 4.51
CA ASN A 319 -46.53 127.20 4.09
C ASN A 319 -45.19 127.77 3.60
N TYR A 320 -44.07 127.44 4.26
CA TYR A 320 -42.75 127.86 3.82
C TYR A 320 -42.32 127.15 2.52
N GLU A 321 -42.63 125.86 2.36
CA GLU A 321 -42.39 125.14 1.10
C GLU A 321 -43.10 125.80 -0.10
N ARG A 322 -44.36 126.20 0.05
CA ARG A 322 -45.08 126.97 -1.00
C ARG A 322 -44.45 128.34 -1.28
N LYS A 323 -43.98 129.04 -0.25
CA LYS A 323 -43.32 130.35 -0.44
C LYS A 323 -41.99 130.21 -1.17
N VAL A 324 -41.20 129.17 -0.85
CA VAL A 324 -39.94 128.87 -1.55
C VAL A 324 -40.21 128.52 -3.01
N GLU A 325 -41.23 127.72 -3.32
CA GLU A 325 -41.55 127.34 -4.71
C GLU A 325 -41.92 128.56 -5.59
N ILE A 326 -42.65 129.53 -5.02
CA ILE A 326 -43.02 130.78 -5.71
C ILE A 326 -41.78 131.66 -5.96
N VAL A 327 -40.90 131.80 -4.97
CA VAL A 327 -39.66 132.57 -5.09
C VAL A 327 -38.70 131.91 -6.09
N GLU A 328 -38.59 130.59 -6.11
CA GLU A 328 -37.74 129.86 -7.07
C GLU A 328 -38.24 129.99 -8.52
N ARG A 329 -39.56 129.93 -8.77
CA ARG A 329 -40.12 130.19 -10.10
C ARG A 329 -39.89 131.63 -10.55
N ALA A 330 -40.03 132.61 -9.65
CA ALA A 330 -39.74 134.02 -9.94
C ALA A 330 -38.25 134.27 -10.22
N ALA A 331 -37.35 133.66 -9.46
CA ALA A 331 -35.90 133.75 -9.66
C ALA A 331 -35.45 133.09 -10.98
N LYS A 332 -36.05 131.96 -11.39
CA LYS A 332 -35.80 131.34 -12.70
C LYS A 332 -36.24 132.24 -13.87
N LEU A 333 -37.40 132.89 -13.76
CA LEU A 333 -37.88 133.84 -14.77
C LEU A 333 -37.02 135.11 -14.85
N HIS A 334 -36.52 135.61 -13.72
CA HIS A 334 -35.60 136.75 -13.69
C HIS A 334 -34.23 136.40 -14.29
N ARG A 335 -33.65 135.25 -13.93
CA ARG A 335 -32.38 134.76 -14.50
C ARG A 335 -32.48 134.53 -16.01
N ALA A 336 -33.62 134.03 -16.51
CA ALA A 336 -33.86 133.88 -17.95
C ALA A 336 -34.02 135.21 -18.71
N LYS A 337 -34.56 136.26 -18.05
CA LYS A 337 -34.66 137.62 -18.59
C LYS A 337 -33.32 138.37 -18.60
N GLU A 338 -32.49 138.22 -17.56
CA GLU A 338 -31.15 138.82 -17.52
C GLU A 338 -30.18 138.16 -18.52
N ALA A 339 -30.23 136.83 -18.68
CA ALA A 339 -29.42 136.12 -19.67
C ALA A 339 -29.72 136.56 -21.11
N LYS A 340 -30.98 136.92 -21.43
CA LYS A 340 -31.36 137.47 -22.75
C LYS A 340 -30.98 138.94 -22.95
N ARG A 341 -30.85 139.71 -21.87
CA ARG A 341 -30.56 141.16 -21.92
C ARG A 341 -29.05 141.45 -22.03
N LEU A 342 -28.21 140.56 -21.51
CA LEU A 342 -26.74 140.61 -21.68
C LEU A 342 -26.26 140.16 -23.08
N GLN A 343 -27.13 139.55 -23.91
CA GLN A 343 -26.84 139.19 -25.30
C GLN A 343 -27.18 140.29 -26.32
N THR A 344 -27.73 141.44 -25.89
CA THR A 344 -28.21 142.50 -26.80
C THR A 344 -27.62 143.90 -26.55
N GLN A 345 -26.54 144.01 -25.78
CA GLN A 345 -25.72 145.24 -25.72
C GLN A 345 -24.22 144.89 -25.89
N HIS A 346 -23.82 144.94 -27.17
CA HIS A 346 -22.50 144.84 -27.81
C HIS A 346 -21.84 143.48 -27.98
#